data_AF-A0A183NIG0-F1
#
_entry.id   AF-A0A183NIG0-F1
#
_cell.length_a   1.000
_cell.length_b   1.000
_cell.length_c   1.000
_cell.angle_alpha   90.00
_cell.angle_beta   90.00
_cell.angle_gamma   90.00
#
_symmetry.space_group_name_H-M   'P 1'
#
loop_
_entity.id
_entity.type
_entity.pdbx_description
1 polymer ?
#
loop_
_entity_poly.entity_id
_entity_poly.type
_entity_poly.pdbx_seq_one_letter_code
_entity_poly.pdbx_strand_id
1 'polypeptide(L)' 'MHFLVNFVKDNLQSELVGKLYKQDEYNTLLQESERVAQRRREASEMLKALQKASMIIGEIRETHLW' A
#
# COMPACT_ATOMS: atom_id res chain seq x y z
N MET A 1 -35.98 2.05 17.74
CA MET A 1 -34.54 2.04 17.42
C MET A 1 -33.67 2.63 18.55
N HIS A 2 -34.03 2.47 19.84
CA HIS A 2 -33.39 3.23 20.93
C HIS A 2 -32.16 2.54 21.55
N PHE A 3 -32.14 1.21 21.65
CA PHE A 3 -31.13 0.49 22.45
C PHE A 3 -29.95 -0.06 21.67
N LEU A 4 -30.12 -0.39 20.39
CA LEU A 4 -29.04 -0.97 19.57
C LEU A 4 -28.50 0.02 18.56
N VAL A 5 -29.36 0.56 17.68
CA VAL A 5 -28.93 1.42 16.57
C VAL A 5 -28.32 2.74 17.07
N ASN A 6 -29.00 3.44 17.99
CA ASN A 6 -28.47 4.68 18.56
C ASN A 6 -27.22 4.42 19.42
N PHE A 7 -27.25 3.38 20.26
CA PHE A 7 -26.11 3.01 21.08
C PHE A 7 -24.86 2.72 20.25
N VAL A 8 -24.96 1.88 19.21
CA VAL A 8 -23.80 1.57 18.35
C VAL A 8 -23.34 2.83 17.63
N LYS A 9 -24.25 3.64 17.07
CA LYS A 9 -23.88 4.89 16.38
C LYS A 9 -23.07 5.84 17.26
N ASP A 10 -23.44 5.95 18.54
CA ASP A 10 -22.85 6.92 19.46
C ASP A 10 -21.56 6.42 20.12
N ASN A 11 -21.35 5.10 20.20
CA ASN A 11 -20.22 4.50 20.94
C ASN A 11 -19.19 3.79 20.05
N LEU A 12 -19.50 3.51 18.78
CA LEU A 12 -18.64 2.73 17.90
C LEU A 12 -17.24 3.34 17.75
N GLN A 13 -17.14 4.67 17.63
CA GLN A 13 -15.86 5.35 17.43
C GLN A 13 -14.94 5.17 18.64
N SER A 14 -15.47 5.36 19.85
CA SER A 14 -14.72 5.18 21.11
C SER A 14 -14.29 3.72 21.30
N GLU A 15 -15.16 2.76 21.00
CA GLU A 15 -14.82 1.33 21.04
C GLU A 15 -13.75 0.98 20.01
N LEU A 16 -13.86 1.44 18.77
CA LEU A 16 -12.85 1.18 17.74
C LEU A 16 -11.48 1.73 18.13
N VAL A 17 -11.42 2.94 18.69
CA VAL A 17 -10.15 3.51 19.20
C VAL A 17 -9.63 2.67 20.37
N GLY A 18 -10.46 2.36 21.36
CA GLY A 18 -10.04 1.57 22.52
C GLY A 18 -9.56 0.16 22.19
N LYS A 19 -10.10 -0.44 21.12
CA LYS A 19 -9.74 -1.81 20.69
C LYS A 19 -8.58 -1.84 19.70
N LEU A 20 -8.55 -0.94 18.72
CA LEU A 20 -7.62 -0.99 17.59
C LEU A 20 -6.40 -0.07 17.75
N TYR A 21 -6.47 0.95 18.61
CA TYR A 21 -5.38 1.91 18.80
C TYR A 21 -4.44 1.48 19.94
N LYS A 22 -3.84 0.30 19.76
CA LYS A 22 -2.91 -0.31 20.71
C LYS A 22 -1.56 -0.54 20.06
N GLN A 23 -0.53 0.15 20.56
CA GLN A 23 0.80 0.13 19.95
C GLN A 23 1.42 -1.26 19.86
N ASP A 24 1.12 -2.12 20.83
CA ASP A 24 1.56 -3.52 20.88
C ASP A 24 0.89 -4.39 19.80
N GLU A 25 -0.29 -4.02 19.30
CA GLU A 25 -1.00 -4.75 18.25
C GLU A 25 -0.73 -4.21 16.83
N TYR A 26 -0.07 -3.05 16.69
CA TYR A 26 0.13 -2.39 15.39
C TYR A 26 0.82 -3.26 14.35
N ASN A 27 1.84 -4.03 14.74
CA ASN A 27 2.55 -4.90 13.80
C ASN A 27 1.63 -5.95 13.16
N THR A 28 0.61 -6.41 13.90
CA THR A 28 -0.35 -7.40 13.44
C THR A 28 -1.50 -6.72 12.69
N LEU A 29 -2.08 -5.67 13.26
CA LEU A 29 -3.25 -4.99 12.69
C LEU A 29 -2.93 -4.24 11.39
N LEU A 30 -1.72 -3.69 11.28
CA LEU A 30 -1.26 -2.96 10.09
C LEU A 30 -0.45 -3.84 9.13
N GLN A 31 -0.41 -5.16 9.36
CA GLN A 31 0.27 -6.06 8.46
C GLN A 31 -0.45 -6.07 7.11
N GLU A 32 0.27 -5.67 6.07
CA GLU A 32 -0.26 -5.74 4.71
C GLU A 32 -0.42 -7.19 4.26
N SER A 33 -1.39 -7.44 3.39
CA SER A 33 -1.52 -8.76 2.78
C SER A 33 -0.32 -9.08 1.88
N GLU A 34 0.15 -10.33 1.93
CA GLU A 34 1.29 -10.80 1.14
C GLU A 34 1.10 -10.57 -0.36
N ARG A 35 -0.12 -10.76 -0.86
CA ARG A 35 -0.48 -10.52 -2.26
C ARG A 35 -0.30 -9.06 -2.68
N VAL A 36 -0.64 -8.10 -1.81
CA VAL A 36 -0.43 -6.67 -2.08
C VAL A 36 1.05 -6.34 -2.06
N ALA A 37 1.80 -6.87 -1.08
CA ALA A 37 3.24 -6.69 -1.01
C ALA A 37 3.96 -7.26 -2.24
N GLN A 38 3.55 -8.43 -2.72
CA GLN A 38 4.08 -9.05 -3.93
C GLN A 38 3.78 -8.21 -5.17
N ARG A 39 2.52 -7.82 -5.37
CA ARG A 39 2.13 -6.99 -6.53
C ARG A 39 2.87 -5.66 -6.56
N ARG A 40 3.12 -5.05 -5.39
CA ARG A 40 3.93 -3.82 -5.29
C ARG A 40 5.39 -4.06 -5.69
N ARG A 41 5.99 -5.19 -5.28
CA ARG A 41 7.35 -5.57 -5.66
C ARG A 41 7.47 -5.77 -7.18
N GLU A 42 6.57 -6.56 -7.77
CA GLU A 42 6.55 -6.82 -9.22
C GLU A 42 6.40 -5.53 -10.03
N ALA A 43 5.51 -4.63 -9.63
CA ALA A 43 5.34 -3.34 -10.29
C ALA A 43 6.60 -2.46 -10.19
N SER A 44 7.29 -2.48 -9.04
CA SER A 44 8.55 -1.75 -8.85
C SER A 44 9.68 -2.32 -9.71
N GLU A 45 9.78 -3.63 -9.84
CA GLU A 45 10.76 -4.30 -10.69
C GLU A 45 10.51 -4.00 -12.17
N MET A 46 9.25 -4.04 -12.61
CA MET A 46 8.86 -3.67 -13.96
C MET A 46 9.22 -2.21 -14.26
N LEU A 47 8.95 -1.29 -13.33
CA LEU A 47 9.33 0.12 -13.49
C LEU A 47 10.85 0.28 -13.67
N LYS A 48 11.66 -0.41 -12.87
CA LYS A 48 13.12 -0.40 -13.01
C LYS A 48 13.56 -0.93 -14.37
N ALA A 49 12.93 -1.99 -14.87
CA ALA A 49 13.23 -2.54 -16.18
C ALA A 49 12.91 -1.55 -17.30
N LEU A 50 11.75 -0.88 -17.22
CA LEU A 50 11.35 0.15 -18.19
C LEU A 50 12.28 1.36 -18.18
N GLN A 51 12.74 1.79 -17.00
CA GLN A 51 13.73 2.87 -16.88
C GLN A 51 15.06 2.50 -17.55
N LYS A 52 15.54 1.27 -17.35
CA LYS A 52 16.74 0.78 -18.06
C LYS A 52 16.52 0.70 -19.57
N ALA A 53 15.35 0.22 -20.01
CA ALA A 53 15.01 0.18 -21.44
C ALA A 53 15.03 1.58 -22.06
N SER A 54 14.51 2.59 -21.34
CA SER A 54 14.58 3.99 -21.78
C SER A 54 16.01 4.50 -21.93
N MET A 55 16.93 4.11 -21.03
CA MET A 55 18.34 4.48 -21.12
C MET A 55 18.99 3.86 -22.35
N ILE A 56 18.76 2.56 -22.59
CA ILE A 56 19.26 1.84 -23.77
C ILE A 56 18.76 2.49 -25.07
N ILE A 57 17.48 2.88 -25.12
CA ILE A 57 16.92 3.60 -26.29
C ILE A 57 17.65 4.94 -26.51
N GLY A 58 18.00 5.65 -25.43
CA GLY A 58 18.80 6.87 -25.49
C GLY A 58 20.18 6.63 -26.11
N GLU A 59 20.90 5.62 -25.62
CA GLU A 59 22.24 5.25 -26.13
C GLU A 59 22.22 4.89 -27.62
N ILE A 60 21.24 4.08 -28.06
CA ILE A 60 21.08 3.73 -29.48
C ILE A 60 20.88 4.99 -30.34
N ARG A 61 20.05 5.93 -29.88
CA ARG A 61 19.80 7.18 -30.61
C ARG A 61 21.06 8.03 -30.77
N GLU A 62 21.89 8.10 -29.73
CA GLU A 62 23.18 8.79 -29.79
C GLU A 62 24.16 8.08 -30.74
N THR A 63 24.15 6.75 -30.77
CA THR A 63 25.02 5.97 -31.66
C THR A 63 24.70 6.20 -33.15
N HIS A 64 23.44 6.46 -33.50
CA HIS A 64 23.01 6.79 -34.87
C HIS A 64 23.25 8.25 -35.29
N LEU A 65 23.61 9.14 -34.37
CA LEU A 65 23.90 10.54 -34.65
C LEU A 65 25.38 10.78 -35.04
N TRP A 66 26.22 9.73 -34.97
CA TRP A 66 27.63 9.74 -35.36
C TRP A 66 27.85 9.07 -36.72
#